data_AF-A0AA88WW67-F1
#
_entry.id   AF-A0AA88WW67-F1
#
_cell.length_a   1.000
_cell.length_b   1.000
_cell.length_c   1.000
_cell.angle_alpha   90.00
_cell.angle_beta   90.00
_cell.angle_gamma   90.00
#
_symmetry.space_group_name_H-M   'P 1'
#
loop_
_entity.id
_entity.type
_entity.pdbx_description
1 polymer ?
#
loop_
_entity_poly.entity_id
_entity_poly.type
_entity_poly.pdbx_seq_one_letter_code
_entity_poly.pdbx_strand_id
1 'polypeptide(L)'
;MREKVDAVVFWPSKKSLVCFTSGTVLHLAKDLIENNVSACILVVCSEITAVTFYGLSDTQLDSLIGQALFRDGATPVIVGTDPEVSIEHPLF
;
A
#
# COMPACT_ATOMS: atom_id res chain seq x y z
N MET A 1 6.00 12.42 -15.93
CA MET A 1 5.27 11.21 -15.50
C MET A 1 5.89 10.06 -16.26
N ARG A 2 6.67 9.21 -15.58
CA ARG A 2 7.39 8.11 -16.22
C ARG A 2 6.34 7.16 -16.83
N GLU A 3 6.35 6.97 -18.15
CA GLU A 3 5.37 6.12 -18.87
C GLU A 3 5.62 4.61 -18.67
N LYS A 4 6.74 4.24 -18.03
CA LYS A 4 7.15 2.85 -17.82
C LYS A 4 7.18 2.51 -16.34
N VAL A 5 6.21 1.69 -15.92
CA VAL A 5 6.27 0.93 -14.67
C VAL A 5 6.70 -0.48 -15.05
N ASP A 6 7.84 -0.93 -14.52
CA ASP A 6 8.39 -2.25 -14.86
C ASP A 6 7.72 -3.36 -14.04
N ALA A 7 7.20 -3.02 -12.84
CA ALA A 7 6.47 -3.95 -12.00
C ALA A 7 5.43 -3.24 -11.11
N VAL A 8 4.30 -3.91 -10.88
CA VAL A 8 3.27 -3.47 -9.93
C VAL A 8 3.22 -4.46 -8.77
N VAL A 9 3.45 -3.98 -7.55
CA VAL A 9 3.29 -4.78 -6.34
C VAL A 9 1.95 -4.42 -5.70
N PHE A 10 0.98 -5.33 -5.82
CA PHE A 10 -0.33 -5.19 -5.23
C PHE A 10 -0.44 -6.08 -3.98
N TRP A 11 -0.76 -5.48 -2.84
CA TRP A 11 -1.03 -6.24 -1.62
C TRP A 11 -2.53 -6.24 -1.27
N PRO A 12 -3.22 -7.38 -1.44
CA PRO A 12 -4.61 -7.51 -0.98
C PRO A 12 -4.65 -7.69 0.54
N SER A 13 -4.98 -6.63 1.27
CA SER A 13 -5.20 -6.72 2.71
C SER A 13 -6.54 -7.40 3.01
N LYS A 14 -6.51 -8.65 3.51
CA LYS A 14 -7.66 -9.37 4.08
C LYS A 14 -7.95 -8.98 5.56
N LYS A 15 -7.08 -8.18 6.18
CA LYS A 15 -7.21 -7.58 7.52
C LYS A 15 -6.49 -6.22 7.50
N SER A 16 -6.95 -5.24 8.28
CA SER A 16 -6.34 -3.91 8.42
C SER A 16 -4.90 -4.01 8.92
N LEU A 17 -3.98 -4.18 7.97
CA LEU A 17 -2.56 -4.44 8.20
C LEU A 17 -1.68 -3.34 7.61
N VAL A 18 -2.26 -2.26 7.09
CA VAL A 18 -1.54 -1.12 6.49
C VAL A 18 -0.49 -0.53 7.46
N CYS A 19 -0.68 -0.69 8.78
CA CYS A 19 0.28 -0.25 9.79
C CYS A 19 1.62 -1.04 9.80
N PHE A 20 1.62 -2.31 9.36
CA PHE A 20 2.83 -3.16 9.34
C PHE A 20 3.26 -3.57 7.93
N THR A 21 2.30 -3.76 7.03
CA THR A 21 2.57 -4.25 5.68
C THR A 21 3.20 -3.20 4.79
N SER A 22 3.01 -1.91 5.08
CA SER A 22 3.71 -0.83 4.36
C SER A 22 5.22 -1.01 4.38
N GLY A 23 5.80 -1.38 5.53
CA GLY A 23 7.22 -1.69 5.66
C GLY A 23 7.66 -2.90 4.83
N THR A 24 6.87 -3.99 4.82
CA THR A 24 7.18 -5.19 4.03
C THR A 24 7.14 -4.91 2.54
N VAL A 25 6.13 -4.17 2.06
CA VAL A 25 5.98 -3.87 0.64
C VAL A 25 7.07 -2.91 0.15
N LEU A 26 7.46 -1.94 0.98
CA LEU A 26 8.64 -1.10 0.72
C LEU A 26 9.93 -1.90 0.70
N HIS A 27 10.10 -2.89 1.58
CA HIS A 27 11.27 -3.77 1.59
C HIS A 27 11.36 -4.60 0.30
N LEU A 28 10.24 -5.18 -0.14
CA LEU A 28 10.17 -5.91 -1.41
C LEU A 28 10.44 -5.00 -2.60
N ALA A 29 9.88 -3.79 -2.61
CA ALA A 29 10.14 -2.82 -3.67
C ALA A 29 11.62 -2.43 -3.70
N LYS A 30 12.25 -2.22 -2.54
CA LYS A 30 13.68 -1.94 -2.41
C LYS A 30 14.52 -3.07 -3.03
N ASP A 31 14.30 -4.32 -2.65
CA ASP A 31 15.06 -5.46 -3.19
C ASP A 31 14.93 -5.54 -4.72
N LEU A 32 13.73 -5.24 -5.24
CA LEU A 32 13.44 -5.31 -6.66
C LEU A 32 14.05 -4.13 -7.45
N ILE A 33 14.13 -2.92 -6.89
CA ILE A 33 14.84 -1.80 -7.54
C ILE A 33 16.37 -1.95 -7.43
N GLU A 34 16.91 -2.45 -6.32
CA GLU A 34 18.36 -2.63 -6.14
C GLU A 34 18.92 -3.69 -7.10
N ASN A 35 18.14 -4.72 -7.42
CA ASN A 35 18.56 -5.78 -8.33
C ASN A 35 18.32 -5.46 -9.83
N ASN A 36 17.61 -4.38 -10.15
CA ASN A 36 17.28 -4.03 -11.54
C ASN A 36 17.64 -2.57 -11.83
N VAL A 37 18.68 -2.37 -12.63
CA VAL A 37 19.13 -1.03 -13.07
C VAL A 37 17.99 -0.29 -13.76
N SER A 38 17.76 0.96 -13.34
CA SER A 38 16.72 1.85 -13.87
C SER A 38 15.28 1.36 -13.71
N ALA A 39 15.03 0.39 -12.82
CA ALA A 39 13.68 -0.10 -12.56
C ALA A 39 12.81 0.94 -11.84
N CYS A 40 11.54 1.02 -12.26
CA CYS A 40 10.49 1.81 -11.62
C CYS A 40 9.34 0.90 -11.21
N ILE A 41 9.09 0.82 -9.91
CA ILE A 41 8.06 -0.04 -9.33
C ILE A 41 6.93 0.81 -8.79
N LEU A 42 5.70 0.45 -9.15
CA LEU A 42 4.51 0.99 -8.52
C LEU A 42 4.03 0.04 -7.41
N VAL A 43 4.07 0.54 -6.19
CA VAL A 43 3.50 -0.12 -5.02
C VAL A 43 2.08 0.39 -4.81
N VAL A 44 1.10 -0.50 -4.71
CA VAL A 44 -0.27 -0.14 -4.36
C VAL A 44 -0.73 -0.95 -3.15
N CYS A 45 -0.92 -0.26 -2.05
CA CYS A 45 -1.58 -0.80 -0.87
C CYS A 45 -3.04 -0.40 -0.91
N SER A 46 -3.95 -1.37 -1.01
CA SER A 46 -5.39 -1.15 -0.94
C SER A 46 -5.95 -1.82 0.31
N GLU A 47 -6.68 -1.05 1.09
CA GLU A 47 -7.47 -1.54 2.21
C GLU A 47 -8.94 -1.44 1.84
N ILE A 48 -9.65 -2.58 1.94
CA ILE A 48 -11.08 -2.68 1.64
C ILE A 48 -11.78 -3.26 2.88
N THR A 49 -12.64 -2.47 3.52
CA THR A 49 -13.43 -2.82 4.71
C THR A 49 -14.75 -3.50 4.35
N ALA A 50 -15.10 -3.62 3.07
CA ALA A 50 -16.28 -4.37 2.63
C ALA A 50 -16.29 -5.84 3.12
N VAL A 51 -15.12 -6.42 3.43
CA VAL A 51 -14.99 -7.80 3.94
C VAL A 51 -15.37 -7.92 5.42
N THR A 52 -15.42 -6.82 6.17
CA THR A 52 -15.79 -6.76 7.60
C THR A 52 -17.18 -6.18 7.85
N PHE A 53 -17.99 -6.03 6.80
CA PHE A 53 -19.37 -5.54 6.89
C PHE A 53 -20.32 -6.66 7.32
N TYR A 54 -20.35 -6.95 8.62
CA TYR A 54 -21.35 -7.83 9.25
C TYR A 54 -22.29 -7.00 10.13
N GLY A 55 -23.51 -7.51 10.36
CA GLY A 55 -24.55 -6.81 11.11
C GLY A 55 -24.09 -6.42 12.51
N LEU A 56 -24.32 -5.16 12.87
CA LEU A 56 -23.96 -4.62 14.18
C LEU A 56 -24.75 -5.35 15.28
N SER A 57 -24.05 -5.93 16.23
CA SER A 57 -24.63 -6.48 17.46
C SER A 57 -23.98 -5.81 18.67
N ASP A 58 -24.79 -5.38 19.64
CA ASP A 58 -24.33 -4.62 20.81
C ASP A 58 -23.36 -5.41 21.72
N THR A 59 -23.25 -6.73 21.51
CA THR A 59 -22.31 -7.63 22.19
C THR A 59 -20.92 -7.67 21.57
N GLN A 60 -20.71 -7.05 20.40
CA GLN A 60 -19.42 -7.06 19.67
C GLN A 60 -18.86 -5.64 19.49
N LEU A 61 -18.51 -5.01 20.60
CA LEU A 61 -17.99 -3.63 20.66
C LEU A 61 -16.67 -3.47 19.87
N ASP A 62 -15.83 -4.51 19.80
CA ASP A 62 -14.59 -4.52 19.01
C ASP A 62 -14.83 -4.39 17.50
N SER A 63 -15.94 -4.94 17.00
CA SER A 63 -16.34 -4.84 15.60
C SER A 63 -16.88 -3.45 15.25
N LEU A 64 -17.58 -2.81 16.19
CA LEU A 64 -18.07 -1.43 16.07
C LEU A 64 -16.94 -0.41 16.01
N ILE A 65 -15.92 -0.56 16.87
CA ILE A 65 -14.73 0.29 16.86
C ILE A 65 -13.95 0.10 15.55
N GLY A 66 -13.79 -1.14 15.09
CA GLY A 66 -13.11 -1.43 13.83
C GLY A 66 -13.78 -0.76 12.61
N GLN A 67 -15.11 -0.83 12.52
CA GLN A 67 -15.85 -0.17 11.43
C GLN A 67 -15.84 1.37 11.52
N ALA A 68 -15.69 1.95 12.71
CA ALA A 68 -15.58 3.40 12.89
C ALA A 68 -14.17 3.94 12.56
N LEU A 69 -13.13 3.12 12.74
CA LEU A 69 -11.74 3.52 12.55
C LEU A 69 -11.19 3.19 11.15
N PHE A 70 -11.60 2.06 10.56
CA PHE A 70 -11.08 1.62 9.26
C PHE A 70 -12.01 2.07 8.13
N ARG A 71 -11.40 2.67 7.11
CA ARG A 71 -12.08 3.15 5.91
C ARG A 71 -11.37 2.61 4.68
N ASP A 72 -12.13 2.40 3.61
CA ASP A 72 -11.56 2.07 2.31
C ASP A 72 -10.57 3.14 1.86
N GLY A 73 -9.39 2.71 1.44
CA GLY A 73 -8.33 3.59 0.99
C GLY A 73 -7.32 2.85 0.14
N ALA A 74 -6.82 3.51 -0.90
CA ALA A 74 -5.71 3.02 -1.70
C ALA A 74 -4.64 4.11 -1.78
N THR A 75 -3.40 3.73 -1.50
CA THR A 75 -2.26 4.63 -1.58
C THR A 75 -1.25 4.08 -2.59
N PRO A 76 -1.08 4.73 -3.75
CA PRO A 76 -0.02 4.40 -4.68
C PRO A 76 1.30 5.07 -4.24
N VAL A 77 2.41 4.34 -4.34
CA VAL A 77 3.77 4.83 -4.09
C VAL A 77 4.66 4.35 -5.24
N ILE A 78 5.45 5.26 -5.82
CA ILE A 78 6.45 4.90 -6.84
C ILE A 78 7.81 4.78 -6.16
N VAL A 79 8.51 3.68 -6.43
CA VAL A 79 9.86 3.38 -5.92
C VAL A 79 10.76 3.12 -7.12
N GLY A 80 11.86 3.86 -7.25
CA GLY A 80 12.78 3.74 -8.38
C GLY A 80 14.22 4.09 -8.00
N THR A 81 15.19 3.61 -8.78
CA THR A 81 16.63 3.88 -8.56
C THR A 81 17.14 5.19 -9.18
N ASP A 82 16.37 5.80 -10.09
CA ASP A 82 16.79 6.99 -10.82
C ASP A 82 15.68 8.06 -10.75
N PRO A 83 15.52 8.78 -9.63
CA PRO A 83 14.39 9.68 -9.44
C PRO A 83 14.49 10.96 -10.29
N GLU A 84 13.42 11.31 -11.00
CA GLU A 84 13.34 12.62 -11.68
C GLU A 84 12.97 13.70 -10.65
N VAL A 85 13.98 14.32 -10.05
CA VAL A 85 13.85 15.30 -8.95
C VAL A 85 12.93 16.50 -9.28
N SER A 86 12.68 16.77 -10.57
CA SER A 86 11.76 17.82 -11.01
C SER A 86 10.27 17.47 -10.88
N ILE A 87 9.93 16.19 -10.71
CA ILE A 87 8.54 15.69 -10.72
C ILE A 87 8.28 14.77 -9.51
N GLU A 88 9.28 14.00 -9.12
CA GLU A 88 9.20 13.02 -8.04
C GLU A 88 9.67 13.65 -6.72
N HIS A 89 8.81 13.58 -5.69
CA HIS A 89 9.15 14.01 -4.35
C HIS A 89 9.71 12.81 -3.59
N PRO A 90 11.01 12.80 -3.23
CA PRO A 90 11.58 11.70 -2.47
C PRO A 90 10.89 11.61 -1.10
N LEU A 91 10.50 10.39 -0.73
CA LEU A 91 10.19 10.06 0.65
C LEU A 91 11.53 9.85 1.36
N PHE A 92 11.99 10.91 2.05
CA PHE A 92 13.27 11.09 2.77
C PHE A 92 14.46 11.59 1.95
#